data_AF-A0A932EJX4-F1
#
_entry.id   AF-A0A932EJX4-F1
#
_cell.length_a   1.000
_cell.length_b   1.000
_cell.length_c   1.000
_cell.angle_alpha   90.00
_cell.angle_beta   90.00
_cell.angle_gamma   90.00
#
_symmetry.space_group_name_H-M   'P 1'
#
loop_
_entity.id
_entity.type
_entity.pdbx_description
1 polymer ?
#
loop_
_entity_poly.entity_id
_entity_poly.type
_entity_poly.pdbx_seq_one_letter_code
_entity_poly.pdbx_strand_id
1 'polypeptide(L)' 'MKNNKKQFNLKTKEELMVELREISDKLLKARLDKAQNKLKNTRLLRVTKDVVARIKTAIRMLEEKNNA' A
#
# COMPACT_ATOMS: atom_id res chain seq x y z
N MET A 1 2.51 -3.67 14.14
CA MET A 1 1.94 -3.84 12.78
C MET A 1 2.07 -5.28 12.25
N LYS A 2 1.64 -6.30 13.01
CA LYS A 2 1.65 -7.72 12.61
C LYS A 2 0.37 -8.16 11.86
N ASN A 3 -0.68 -7.33 11.80
CA ASN A 3 -2.00 -7.73 11.30
C ASN A 3 -2.23 -7.61 9.79
N ASN A 4 -1.45 -6.80 9.05
CA ASN A 4 -1.79 -6.54 7.63
C ASN A 4 -1.40 -7.69 6.69
N LYS A 5 -0.39 -8.52 7.01
CA LYS A 5 0.02 -9.63 6.12
C LYS A 5 -1.09 -10.67 5.94
N LYS A 6 -1.81 -11.01 7.01
CA LYS A 6 -2.95 -11.95 6.94
C LYS A 6 -4.14 -11.35 6.20
N GLN A 7 -4.35 -10.04 6.27
CA GLN A 7 -5.45 -9.37 5.59
C GLN A 7 -5.28 -9.36 4.06
N PHE A 8 -4.07 -9.19 3.53
CA PHE A 8 -3.85 -9.16 2.08
C PHE A 8 -3.95 -10.56 1.44
N ASN A 9 -3.65 -11.62 2.17
CA ASN A 9 -3.78 -13.00 1.66
C ASN A 9 -5.23 -13.44 1.42
N LEU A 10 -6.21 -12.73 2.00
CA LEU A 10 -7.63 -13.04 1.86
C LEU A 10 -8.31 -12.27 0.72
N LYS A 11 -7.61 -11.29 0.14
CA LYS A 11 -8.16 -10.41 -0.91
C LYS A 11 -7.86 -10.95 -2.30
N THR A 12 -8.74 -10.68 -3.25
CA THR A 12 -8.48 -10.98 -4.67
C THR A 12 -7.45 -10.03 -5.26
N LYS A 13 -6.93 -10.36 -6.45
CA LYS A 13 -6.00 -9.49 -7.17
C LYS A 13 -6.66 -8.14 -7.49
N GLU A 14 -7.92 -8.14 -7.92
CA GLU A 14 -8.69 -6.94 -8.24
C GLU A 14 -8.86 -6.04 -7.01
N GLU A 15 -9.20 -6.61 -5.86
CA GLU A 15 -9.34 -5.88 -4.60
C GLU A 15 -8.02 -5.25 -4.16
N LEU A 16 -6.91 -5.99 -4.29
CA LEU A 16 -5.57 -5.47 -3.98
C LEU A 16 -5.16 -4.36 -4.94
N MET A 17 -5.56 -4.41 -6.21
CA MET A 17 -5.30 -3.35 -7.20
C MET A 17 -6.08 -2.08 -6.87
N VAL A 18 -7.34 -2.19 -6.44
CA VAL A 18 -8.15 -1.04 -5.99
C VAL A 18 -7.50 -0.41 -4.76
N GLU A 19 -7.15 -1.22 -3.75
CA GLU A 19 -6.50 -0.72 -2.52
C GLU A 19 -5.12 -0.11 -2.81
N LEU A 20 -4.36 -0.68 -3.74
CA LEU A 20 -3.07 -0.12 -4.18
C LEU A 20 -3.25 1.29 -4.74
N ARG A 21 -4.29 1.52 -5.55
CA ARG A 21 -4.59 2.85 -6.12
C ARG A 21 -4.91 3.84 -4.99
N GLU A 22 -5.83 3.50 -4.10
CA GLU A 22 -6.23 4.38 -2.99
C GLU A 22 -5.05 4.74 -2.06
N ILE A 23 -4.21 3.78 -1.71
CA ILE A 23 -3.05 4.01 -0.86
C ILE A 23 -1.99 4.83 -1.60
N SER A 24 -1.83 4.65 -2.91
CA SER A 24 -0.92 5.44 -3.73
C SER A 24 -1.37 6.91 -3.82
N ASP A 25 -2.67 7.16 -3.94
CA ASP A 25 -3.22 8.51 -3.93
C ASP A 25 -3.03 9.19 -2.58
N LYS A 26 -3.25 8.46 -1.47
CA LYS A 26 -2.93 8.93 -0.11
C LYS A 26 -1.45 9.26 0.04
N LEU A 27 -0.56 8.44 -0.54
CA LEU A 27 0.88 8.69 -0.52
C LEU A 27 1.24 9.93 -1.33
N LEU A 28 0.63 10.13 -2.49
CA LEU A 28 0.83 11.31 -3.31
C LEU A 28 0.41 12.58 -2.56
N LYS A 29 -0.80 12.57 -1.99
CA LYS A 29 -1.30 13.69 -1.18
C LYS A 29 -0.36 14.01 -0.01
N ALA A 30 0.09 13.00 0.73
CA ALA A 30 1.04 13.19 1.82
C ALA A 30 2.39 13.75 1.36
N ARG A 31 2.86 13.42 0.15
CA ARG A 31 4.08 14.00 -0.43
C ARG A 31 3.89 15.47 -0.78
N LEU A 32 2.75 15.82 -1.36
CA LEU A 32 2.40 17.21 -1.67
C LEU A 32 2.29 18.04 -0.40
N ASP A 33 1.59 17.53 0.63
CA ASP A 33 1.49 18.18 1.93
C ASP A 33 2.87 18.39 2.57
N LYS A 34 3.80 17.43 2.42
CA LYS A 34 5.18 17.58 2.90
C LYS A 34 5.93 18.66 2.11
N ALA A 35 5.80 18.69 0.79
CA ALA A 35 6.44 19.71 -0.04
C ALA A 35 5.95 21.13 0.30
N GLN A 36 4.70 21.25 0.73
CA GLN A 36 4.11 22.50 1.22
C GLN A 36 4.37 22.78 2.71
N ASN A 37 5.19 21.97 3.40
CA ASN A 37 5.41 22.03 4.85
C ASN A 37 4.14 21.92 5.72
N LYS A 38 3.05 21.37 5.17
CA LYS A 38 1.76 21.16 5.85
C LYS A 38 1.68 19.80 6.54
N LEU A 39 2.56 18.87 6.20
CA LEU A 39 2.55 17.53 6.79
C LEU A 39 3.22 17.51 8.18
N LYS A 40 2.40 17.58 9.24
CA LYS A 40 2.87 17.51 10.63
C LYS A 40 3.44 16.14 11.04
N ASN A 41 2.94 15.05 10.43
CA ASN A 41 3.35 13.69 10.79
C ASN A 41 4.07 13.00 9.62
N THR A 42 5.40 13.08 9.61
CA THR A 42 6.25 12.45 8.58
C THR A 42 6.31 10.92 8.71
N ARG A 43 5.98 10.35 9.88
CA ARG A 43 5.89 8.89 10.06
C ARG A 43 4.80 8.28 9.18
N LEU A 44 3.74 9.05 8.89
CA LEU A 44 2.67 8.64 7.99
C LEU A 44 3.23 8.28 6.61
N LEU A 45 4.16 9.06 6.06
CA LEU A 45 4.79 8.75 4.77
C LEU A 45 5.51 7.40 4.76
N ARG A 46 6.26 7.10 5.83
CA ARG A 46 6.97 5.81 5.95
C ARG A 46 5.97 4.67 6.02
N VAL A 47 4.94 4.80 6.87
CA VAL A 47 3.90 3.77 7.02
C VAL A 47 3.17 3.53 5.70
N THR A 48 2.76 4.59 5.00
CA THR A 48 2.05 4.46 3.72
C THR A 48 2.94 3.82 2.65
N LYS A 49 4.24 4.15 2.60
CA LYS A 49 5.20 3.47 1.70
C LYS A 49 5.31 1.97 2.00
N ASP A 50 5.40 1.61 3.28
CA ASP A 50 5.49 0.20 3.69
C ASP A 50 4.21 -0.57 3.32
N VAL A 51 3.04 0.07 3.41
CA VAL A 51 1.76 -0.53 2.98
C VAL A 51 1.74 -0.76 1.47
N VAL A 52 2.14 0.23 0.66
CA VAL A 52 2.23 0.08 -0.81
C VAL A 52 3.13 -1.11 -1.18
N ALA A 53 4.31 -1.22 -0.57
CA ALA A 53 5.25 -2.30 -0.85
C ALA A 53 4.64 -3.69 -0.53
N ARG A 54 3.89 -3.79 0.57
CA ARG A 54 3.21 -5.03 0.96
C ARG A 54 2.11 -5.43 0.00
N ILE A 55 1.29 -4.48 -0.46
CA ILE A 55 0.22 -4.75 -1.43
C ILE A 55 0.82 -5.24 -2.75
N LYS A 56 1.88 -4.58 -3.25
CA LYS A 56 2.61 -5.03 -4.45
C LYS A 56 3.17 -6.46 -4.30
N THR A 57 3.70 -6.77 -3.12
CA THR A 57 4.21 -8.12 -2.82
C THR A 57 3.08 -9.15 -2.84
N ALA A 58 1.92 -8.83 -2.24
CA ALA A 58 0.77 -9.73 -2.23
C ALA A 58 0.22 -9.99 -3.64
N ILE A 59 0.13 -8.95 -4.49
CA ILE A 59 -0.27 -9.08 -5.90
C ILE A 59 0.69 -10.03 -6.63
N ARG A 60 2.00 -9.80 -6.50
CA ARG A 60 3.02 -10.65 -7.13
C ARG A 60 2.92 -12.11 -6.68
N MET A 61 2.72 -12.36 -5.39
CA MET A 61 2.55 -13.72 -4.87
C MET A 61 1.28 -14.40 -5.42
N LEU A 62 0.19 -13.66 -5.66
CA LEU A 62 -1.01 -14.20 -6.30
C LEU A 62 -0.77 -14.52 -7.78
N GLU A 63 -0.05 -13.65 -8.49
CA GLU A 63 0.33 -13.89 -9.89
C GLU A 63 1.23 -15.12 -10.03
N GLU A 64 2.21 -15.28 -9.14
CA GLU A 64 3.09 -16.45 -9.10
C GLU A 64 2.32 -17.74 -8.79
N LYS A 65 1.30 -17.69 -7.93
CA LYS A 65 0.43 -18.84 -7.63
C LYS A 65 -0.51 -19.22 -8.77
N ASN A 66 -1.03 -18.25 -9.52
CA ASN A 66 -1.94 -18.52 -10.64
C ASN A 66 -1.20 -19.00 -11.89
N ASN A 67 0.10 -18.75 -11.99
CA ASN A 67 0.95 -19.15 -13.12
C ASN A 67 1.78 -20.43 -12.84
N ALA A 68 1.68 -21.01 -11.64
CA ALA A 68 2.34 -22.25 -11.22
C ALA A 68 1.37 -23.44 -11.31
#